data_AF-A0A519FZ65-F1
#
_entry.id   AF-A0A519FZ65-F1
#
_cell.length_a   1.000
_cell.length_b   1.000
_cell.length_c   1.000
_cell.angle_alpha   90.00
_cell.angle_beta   90.00
_cell.angle_gamma   90.00
#
_symmetry.space_group_name_H-M   'P 1'
#
loop_
_entity.id
_entity.type
_entity.pdbx_description
1 polymer ?
#
loop_
_entity_poly.entity_id
_entity_poly.type
_entity_poly.pdbx_seq_one_letter_code
_entity_poly.pdbx_strand_id
1 'polypeptide(L)'
;MSAPDLLADSAWVTDGGLETDLIFNHGIDLPEFASFPLVADDAGRAALTAYYREYAAIAAAADAGVVLETPTWRANPDWGRVLGYDAAALDRLNQESVALVRSVLESSAPGRYLTSGAVGPRGDGYLAGGDDPDEAAEYHAAQARSFAAAGADLVHAMTMTGAAEGIGVVRAARAAGLPVAVSFTVETDGLL
;
A
#
# COMPACT_ATOMS: atom_id res chain seq x y z
N MET A 1 9.25 20.38 13.54
CA MET A 1 10.37 19.93 12.68
C MET A 1 9.74 19.36 11.43
N SER A 2 10.20 19.74 10.23
CA SER A 2 9.71 19.10 9.00
C SER A 2 10.12 17.63 9.03
N ALA A 3 9.25 16.72 8.56
CA ALA A 3 9.63 15.32 8.36
C ALA A 3 10.85 15.27 7.41
N PRO A 4 11.80 14.34 7.62
CA PRO A 4 12.91 14.15 6.69
C PRO A 4 12.35 13.79 5.31
N ASP A 5 12.94 14.37 4.26
CA ASP A 5 12.67 13.95 2.88
C ASP A 5 13.25 12.55 2.68
N LEU A 6 12.37 11.55 2.64
CA LEU A 6 12.74 10.13 2.54
C LEU A 6 13.42 9.81 1.20
N LEU A 7 13.20 10.62 0.16
CA LEU A 7 13.61 10.33 -1.21
C LEU A 7 14.75 11.23 -1.70
N ALA A 8 15.31 12.09 -0.85
CA ALA A 8 16.28 13.09 -1.24
C ALA A 8 17.51 12.53 -1.99
N ASP A 9 17.98 13.32 -2.96
CA ASP A 9 19.26 13.18 -3.66
C ASP A 9 19.54 11.80 -4.28
N SER A 10 18.50 11.09 -4.73
CA SER A 10 18.66 9.78 -5.36
C SER A 10 17.51 9.31 -6.26
N ALA A 11 17.84 8.37 -7.15
CA ALA A 11 16.84 7.64 -7.93
C ALA A 11 16.20 6.54 -7.08
N TRP A 12 14.89 6.35 -7.27
CA TRP A 12 14.08 5.34 -6.60
C TRP A 12 13.23 4.58 -7.61
N VAL A 13 13.00 3.30 -7.33
CA VAL A 13 12.09 2.41 -8.07
C VAL A 13 10.95 2.03 -7.14
N THR A 14 9.71 2.14 -7.61
CA THR A 14 8.55 1.51 -6.96
C THR A 14 8.34 0.12 -7.55
N ASP A 15 7.64 -0.76 -6.83
CA ASP A 15 7.02 -1.90 -7.48
C ASP A 15 5.90 -1.49 -8.44
N GLY A 16 5.42 -2.46 -9.22
CA GLY A 16 4.43 -2.25 -10.28
C GLY A 16 3.01 -2.65 -9.87
N GLY A 17 2.21 -3.05 -10.86
CA GLY A 17 0.85 -3.53 -10.64
C GLY A 17 0.83 -4.96 -10.13
N LEU A 18 0.94 -5.15 -8.81
CA LEU A 18 0.96 -6.44 -8.14
C LEU A 18 -0.22 -7.34 -8.57
N GLU A 19 -1.45 -6.86 -8.40
CA GLU A 19 -2.65 -7.66 -8.68
C GLU A 19 -2.69 -8.14 -10.13
N THR A 20 -2.34 -7.26 -11.08
CA THR A 20 -2.34 -7.61 -12.51
C THR A 20 -1.27 -8.62 -12.85
N ASP A 21 -0.08 -8.52 -12.24
CA ASP A 21 0.98 -9.48 -12.45
C ASP A 21 0.59 -10.86 -11.91
N LEU A 22 0.09 -10.91 -10.68
CA LEU A 22 -0.37 -12.16 -10.05
C LEU A 22 -1.47 -12.85 -10.87
N ILE A 23 -2.44 -12.08 -11.40
CA ILE A 23 -3.55 -12.62 -12.20
C ILE A 23 -3.06 -13.08 -13.58
N PHE A 24 -2.40 -12.21 -14.34
CA PHE A 24 -2.14 -12.45 -15.77
C PHE A 24 -0.88 -13.27 -16.03
N ASN A 25 0.15 -13.14 -15.19
CA ASN A 25 1.43 -13.83 -15.39
C ASN A 25 1.58 -15.07 -14.50
N HIS A 26 0.95 -15.07 -13.32
CA HIS A 26 1.04 -16.17 -12.36
C HIS A 26 -0.24 -16.99 -12.21
N GLY A 27 -1.36 -16.55 -12.80
CA GLY A 27 -2.62 -17.29 -12.80
C GLY A 27 -3.25 -17.44 -11.41
N ILE A 28 -2.95 -16.52 -10.48
CA ILE A 28 -3.50 -16.50 -9.13
C ILE A 28 -4.84 -15.78 -9.16
N ASP A 29 -5.88 -16.45 -8.68
CA ASP A 29 -7.20 -15.82 -8.51
C ASP A 29 -7.18 -14.90 -7.29
N LEU A 30 -7.63 -13.67 -7.48
CA LEU A 30 -7.73 -12.65 -6.44
C LEU A 30 -9.20 -12.25 -6.30
N PRO A 31 -9.98 -12.91 -5.41
CA PRO A 31 -11.36 -12.52 -5.15
C PRO A 31 -11.46 -11.04 -4.81
N GLU A 32 -12.38 -10.34 -5.48
CA GLU A 32 -12.51 -8.89 -5.38
C GLU A 32 -11.18 -8.16 -5.60
N PHE A 33 -10.28 -8.65 -6.44
CA PHE A 33 -8.99 -8.01 -6.74
C PHE A 33 -8.17 -7.67 -5.47
N ALA A 34 -8.32 -8.46 -4.40
CA ALA A 34 -7.69 -8.20 -3.10
C ALA A 34 -6.49 -9.13 -2.87
N SER A 35 -5.29 -8.55 -2.75
CA SER A 35 -4.06 -9.30 -2.51
C SER A 35 -3.76 -9.59 -1.03
N PHE A 36 -4.29 -8.78 -0.10
CA PHE A 36 -3.98 -8.92 1.33
C PHE A 36 -4.30 -10.31 1.94
N PRO A 37 -5.30 -11.08 1.48
CA PRO A 37 -5.54 -12.44 1.97
C PRO A 37 -4.35 -13.39 1.74
N LEU A 38 -3.56 -13.16 0.68
CA LEU A 38 -2.42 -14.01 0.33
C LEU A 38 -1.34 -14.03 1.41
N VAL A 39 -1.27 -13.02 2.27
CA VAL A 39 -0.27 -12.94 3.35
C VAL A 39 -0.44 -14.05 4.39
N ALA A 40 -1.69 -14.53 4.58
CA ALA A 40 -2.01 -15.59 5.52
C ALA A 40 -1.92 -17.01 4.91
N ASP A 41 -1.72 -17.12 3.60
CA ASP A 41 -1.55 -18.39 2.89
C ASP A 41 -0.07 -18.61 2.56
N ASP A 42 0.44 -19.83 2.77
CA ASP A 42 1.86 -20.11 2.55
C ASP A 42 2.27 -19.95 1.08
N ALA A 43 1.41 -20.37 0.14
CA ALA A 43 1.68 -20.24 -1.29
C ALA A 43 1.54 -18.79 -1.75
N GLY A 44 0.49 -18.08 -1.30
CA GLY A 44 0.30 -16.66 -1.53
C GLY A 44 1.48 -15.82 -1.01
N ARG A 45 1.92 -16.08 0.22
CA ARG A 45 3.09 -15.42 0.82
C ARG A 45 4.37 -15.70 0.04
N ALA A 46 4.55 -16.92 -0.46
CA ALA A 46 5.69 -17.25 -1.32
C ALA A 46 5.66 -16.50 -2.66
N ALA A 47 4.48 -16.37 -3.29
CA ALA A 47 4.30 -15.60 -4.53
C ALA A 47 4.60 -14.11 -4.31
N LEU A 48 4.04 -13.50 -3.26
CA LEU A 48 4.34 -12.12 -2.87
C LEU A 48 5.84 -11.91 -2.61
N THR A 49 6.47 -12.84 -1.89
CA THR A 49 7.92 -12.78 -1.62
C THR A 49 8.74 -12.80 -2.90
N ALA A 50 8.36 -13.64 -3.87
CA ALA A 50 9.04 -13.71 -5.16
C ALA A 50 8.90 -12.39 -5.93
N TYR A 51 7.68 -11.87 -6.06
CA TYR A 51 7.38 -10.58 -6.69
C TYR A 51 8.23 -9.43 -6.10
N TYR A 52 8.25 -9.30 -4.77
CA TYR A 52 9.01 -8.23 -4.11
C TYR A 52 10.53 -8.36 -4.30
N ARG A 53 11.05 -9.59 -4.34
CA ARG A 53 12.48 -9.83 -4.61
C ARG A 53 12.89 -9.40 -6.00
N GLU A 54 12.01 -9.56 -7.00
CA GLU A 54 12.29 -9.14 -8.36
C GLU A 54 12.43 -7.61 -8.45
N TYR A 55 11.54 -6.84 -7.81
CA TYR A 55 11.66 -5.39 -7.75
C TYR A 55 12.88 -4.91 -6.96
N ALA A 56 13.23 -5.58 -5.85
CA ALA A 56 14.47 -5.30 -5.14
C ALA A 56 15.71 -5.53 -6.04
N ALA A 57 15.70 -6.58 -6.86
CA ALA A 57 16.78 -6.86 -7.81
C ALA A 57 16.83 -5.83 -8.95
N ILE A 58 15.67 -5.37 -9.45
CA ILE A 58 15.58 -4.31 -10.47
C ILE A 58 16.19 -3.01 -9.94
N ALA A 59 15.82 -2.59 -8.73
CA ALA A 59 16.35 -1.38 -8.12
C ALA A 59 17.88 -1.47 -7.92
N ALA A 60 18.39 -2.62 -7.47
CA ALA A 60 19.82 -2.86 -7.33
C ALA A 60 20.56 -2.79 -8.68
N ALA A 61 19.99 -3.36 -9.75
CA ALA A 61 20.56 -3.30 -11.09
C ALA A 61 20.59 -1.86 -11.66
N ALA A 62 19.68 -0.99 -11.19
CA ALA A 62 19.58 0.40 -11.58
C ALA A 62 20.39 1.37 -10.67
N ASP A 63 21.12 0.87 -9.67
CA ASP A 63 21.79 1.70 -8.63
C ASP A 63 20.81 2.69 -7.93
N ALA A 64 19.57 2.24 -7.73
CA ALA A 64 18.48 3.01 -7.16
C ALA A 64 18.05 2.49 -5.78
N GLY A 65 17.40 3.34 -4.98
CA GLY A 65 16.62 2.86 -3.83
C GLY A 65 15.34 2.16 -4.29
N VAL A 66 14.72 1.37 -3.41
CA VAL A 66 13.44 0.71 -3.70
C VAL A 66 12.36 1.12 -2.70
N VAL A 67 11.15 1.40 -3.19
CA VAL A 67 9.94 1.52 -2.37
C VAL A 67 9.04 0.36 -2.74
N LEU A 68 8.67 -0.47 -1.76
CA LEU A 68 7.75 -1.59 -2.00
C LEU A 68 6.44 -1.33 -1.27
N GLU A 69 5.34 -1.42 -2.02
CA GLU A 69 3.98 -1.26 -1.52
C GLU A 69 3.47 -2.55 -0.89
N THR A 70 2.85 -2.46 0.29
CA THR A 70 2.15 -3.60 0.89
C THR A 70 0.97 -4.06 0.02
N PRO A 71 0.59 -5.35 0.04
CA PRO A 71 -0.53 -5.88 -0.77
C PRO A 71 -1.91 -5.48 -0.19
N THR A 72 -2.06 -4.25 0.28
CA THR A 72 -3.14 -3.79 1.17
C THR A 72 -4.07 -2.77 0.54
N TRP A 73 -4.01 -2.58 -0.78
CA TRP A 73 -4.84 -1.60 -1.50
C TRP A 73 -6.34 -1.76 -1.17
N ARG A 74 -6.86 -2.99 -1.08
CA ARG A 74 -8.23 -3.30 -0.62
C ARG A 74 -8.35 -3.75 0.84
N ALA A 75 -7.33 -3.61 1.68
CA ALA A 75 -7.38 -4.06 3.08
C ALA A 75 -8.10 -3.06 4.00
N ASN A 76 -9.29 -2.62 3.59
CA ASN A 76 -10.13 -1.64 4.29
C ASN A 76 -11.48 -2.25 4.74
N PRO A 77 -12.24 -1.60 5.64
CA PRO A 77 -13.45 -2.19 6.23
C PRO A 77 -14.52 -2.66 5.25
N ASP A 78 -14.76 -1.93 4.16
CA ASP A 78 -15.82 -2.28 3.20
C ASP A 78 -15.47 -3.52 2.38
N TRP A 79 -14.25 -3.60 1.84
CA TRP A 79 -13.77 -4.80 1.13
C TRP A 79 -13.54 -5.98 2.09
N GLY A 80 -13.02 -5.73 3.29
CA GLY A 80 -12.87 -6.73 4.33
C GLY A 80 -14.20 -7.42 4.63
N ARG A 81 -15.29 -6.65 4.83
CA ARG A 81 -16.63 -7.19 5.03
C ARG A 81 -17.12 -8.05 3.86
N VAL A 82 -16.90 -7.62 2.62
CA VAL A 82 -17.27 -8.42 1.42
C VAL A 82 -16.53 -9.76 1.40
N LEU A 83 -15.26 -9.75 1.79
CA LEU A 83 -14.39 -10.93 1.81
C LEU A 83 -14.47 -11.76 3.11
N GLY A 84 -15.29 -11.34 4.08
CA GLY A 84 -15.48 -12.07 5.35
C GLY A 84 -14.45 -11.79 6.45
N TYR A 85 -13.72 -10.68 6.35
CA TYR A 85 -12.74 -10.22 7.35
C TYR A 85 -13.34 -9.14 8.25
N ASP A 86 -13.15 -9.30 9.57
CA ASP A 86 -13.49 -8.28 10.55
C ASP A 86 -12.34 -7.28 10.79
N ALA A 87 -12.58 -6.28 11.65
CA ALA A 87 -11.59 -5.26 11.96
C ALA A 87 -10.29 -5.83 12.59
N ALA A 88 -10.39 -6.89 13.39
CA ALA A 88 -9.22 -7.51 14.02
C ALA A 88 -8.39 -8.29 12.99
N ALA A 89 -9.05 -8.96 12.05
CA ALA A 89 -8.38 -9.63 10.94
C ALA A 89 -7.72 -8.63 9.99
N LEU A 90 -8.38 -7.50 9.68
CA LEU A 90 -7.79 -6.43 8.88
C LEU A 90 -6.58 -5.79 9.57
N ASP A 91 -6.65 -5.53 10.87
CA ASP A 91 -5.50 -5.01 11.63
C ASP A 91 -4.29 -5.95 11.54
N ARG A 92 -4.51 -7.25 11.82
CA ARG A 92 -3.48 -8.28 11.71
C ARG A 92 -2.90 -8.35 10.29
N LEU A 93 -3.74 -8.42 9.26
CA LEU A 93 -3.28 -8.60 7.88
C LEU A 93 -2.54 -7.37 7.35
N ASN A 94 -2.94 -6.15 7.75
CA ASN A 94 -2.16 -4.94 7.42
C ASN A 94 -0.79 -4.96 8.11
N GLN A 95 -0.69 -5.40 9.37
CA GLN A 95 0.59 -5.51 10.06
C GLN A 95 1.49 -6.62 9.48
N GLU A 96 0.93 -7.80 9.21
CA GLU A 96 1.64 -8.92 8.58
C GLU A 96 2.11 -8.57 7.16
N SER A 97 1.34 -7.77 6.42
CA SER A 97 1.70 -7.24 5.11
C SER A 97 2.96 -6.38 5.17
N VAL A 98 3.03 -5.45 6.12
CA VAL A 98 4.23 -4.63 6.36
C VAL A 98 5.41 -5.53 6.75
N ALA A 99 5.20 -6.46 7.69
CA ALA A 99 6.25 -7.37 8.13
C ALA A 99 6.81 -8.24 6.99
N LEU A 100 5.95 -8.69 6.07
CA LEU A 100 6.35 -9.45 4.89
C LEU A 100 7.28 -8.61 4.00
N VAL A 101 6.84 -7.42 3.59
CA VAL A 101 7.64 -6.54 2.71
C VAL A 101 8.98 -6.19 3.35
N ARG A 102 8.97 -5.81 4.64
CA ARG A 102 10.19 -5.55 5.41
C ARG A 102 11.14 -6.73 5.40
N SER A 103 10.64 -7.95 5.63
CA SER A 103 11.49 -9.15 5.64
C SER A 103 12.15 -9.41 4.29
N VAL A 104 11.48 -9.08 3.18
CA VAL A 104 12.07 -9.18 1.84
C VAL A 104 13.19 -8.17 1.67
N LEU A 105 12.94 -6.91 2.02
CA LEU A 105 13.92 -5.82 1.93
C LEU A 105 15.16 -6.09 2.80
N GLU A 106 14.97 -6.52 4.05
CA GLU A 106 16.05 -6.86 4.98
C GLU A 106 16.88 -8.08 4.52
N SER A 107 16.27 -9.00 3.75
CA SER A 107 16.97 -10.16 3.17
C SER A 107 17.63 -9.89 1.81
N SER A 108 17.38 -8.71 1.21
CA SER A 108 17.91 -8.32 -0.09
C SER A 108 19.31 -7.73 0.03
N ALA A 109 19.98 -7.50 -1.11
CA ALA A 109 21.31 -6.88 -1.12
C ALA A 109 21.28 -5.52 -0.39
N PRO A 110 22.35 -5.14 0.32
CA PRO A 110 22.39 -3.87 1.05
C PRO A 110 22.12 -2.71 0.10
N GLY A 111 21.19 -1.84 0.49
CA GLY A 111 20.74 -0.71 -0.31
C GLY A 111 19.77 0.18 0.46
N ARG A 112 19.30 1.25 -0.19
CA ARG A 112 18.23 2.09 0.36
C ARG A 112 16.90 1.45 0.04
N TYR A 113 16.06 1.30 1.04
CA TYR A 113 14.72 0.76 0.87
C TYR A 113 13.71 1.47 1.77
N LEU A 114 12.47 1.49 1.35
CA LEU A 114 11.32 1.96 2.12
C LEU A 114 10.17 0.95 1.97
N THR A 115 9.51 0.64 3.08
CA THR A 115 8.25 -0.10 3.11
C THR A 115 7.09 0.88 3.13
N SER A 116 6.26 0.85 2.10
CA SER A 116 5.10 1.74 1.95
C SER A 116 3.80 1.00 2.27
N GLY A 117 3.03 1.54 3.21
CA GLY A 117 1.69 1.09 3.52
C GLY A 117 0.70 1.56 2.46
N ALA A 118 0.30 0.67 1.55
CA ALA A 118 -0.62 0.97 0.46
C ALA A 118 -2.07 1.14 0.97
N VAL A 119 -2.65 2.31 0.68
CA VAL A 119 -4.07 2.61 0.92
C VAL A 119 -4.75 2.85 -0.42
N GLY A 120 -5.72 2.03 -0.76
CA GLY A 120 -6.63 2.29 -1.87
C GLY A 120 -7.84 3.12 -1.45
N PRO A 121 -8.62 3.64 -2.42
CA PRO A 121 -9.85 4.34 -2.13
C PRO A 121 -10.84 3.39 -1.46
N ARG A 122 -11.79 3.97 -0.72
CA ARG A 122 -12.91 3.23 -0.11
C ARG A 122 -13.72 2.50 -1.16
N GLY A 123 -13.88 3.11 -2.34
CA GLY A 123 -14.58 2.55 -3.49
C GLY A 123 -13.73 1.58 -4.32
N ASP A 124 -14.02 1.52 -5.62
CA ASP A 124 -13.38 0.63 -6.59
C ASP A 124 -12.24 1.30 -7.39
N GLY A 125 -11.97 2.58 -7.15
CA GLY A 125 -10.97 3.35 -7.89
C GLY A 125 -11.48 4.07 -9.13
N TYR A 126 -12.80 4.08 -9.38
CA TYR A 126 -13.43 4.83 -10.49
C TYR A 126 -14.46 5.86 -10.03
N LEU A 127 -15.11 5.65 -8.89
CA LEU A 127 -16.06 6.60 -8.30
C LEU A 127 -15.48 7.25 -7.05
N ALA A 128 -15.67 8.56 -6.90
CA ALA A 128 -15.25 9.30 -5.70
C ALA A 128 -16.01 8.79 -4.47
N GLY A 129 -15.26 8.43 -3.43
CA GLY A 129 -15.80 7.98 -2.15
C GLY A 129 -16.10 9.15 -1.22
N GLY A 130 -17.31 9.72 -1.32
CA GLY A 130 -17.78 10.76 -0.40
C GLY A 130 -17.05 12.11 -0.52
N ASP A 131 -17.63 13.13 0.10
CA ASP A 131 -17.18 14.52 -0.05
C ASP A 131 -16.59 15.13 1.24
N ASP A 132 -16.59 14.38 2.35
CA ASP A 132 -16.13 14.86 3.67
C ASP A 132 -14.73 14.30 4.03
N PRO A 133 -13.70 15.16 4.10
CA PRO A 133 -12.36 14.73 4.49
C PRO A 133 -12.20 14.32 5.96
N ASP A 134 -13.10 14.72 6.87
CA ASP A 134 -13.07 14.29 8.27
C ASP A 134 -13.60 12.85 8.39
N GLU A 135 -14.71 12.53 7.73
CA GLU A 135 -15.22 11.15 7.65
C GLU A 135 -14.22 10.21 6.98
N ALA A 136 -13.57 10.65 5.90
CA ALA A 136 -12.53 9.87 5.23
C ALA A 136 -11.32 9.63 6.15
N ALA A 137 -10.93 10.62 6.97
CA ALA A 137 -9.85 10.43 7.94
C ALA A 137 -10.21 9.38 8.99
N GLU A 138 -11.43 9.41 9.53
CA GLU A 138 -11.91 8.40 10.48
C GLU A 138 -11.93 6.99 9.88
N TYR A 139 -12.39 6.88 8.63
CA TYR A 139 -12.45 5.61 7.89
C TYR A 139 -11.07 4.97 7.72
N HIS A 140 -10.08 5.76 7.28
CA HIS A 140 -8.72 5.26 6.98
C HIS A 140 -7.80 5.18 8.20
N ALA A 141 -8.21 5.72 9.36
CA ALA A 141 -7.37 5.80 10.55
C ALA A 141 -6.93 4.43 11.10
N ALA A 142 -7.77 3.41 11.00
CA ALA A 142 -7.43 2.08 11.52
C ALA A 142 -6.24 1.48 10.73
N GLN A 143 -6.31 1.52 9.41
CA GLN A 143 -5.27 0.97 8.53
C GLN A 143 -3.93 1.71 8.70
N ALA A 144 -3.97 3.05 8.78
CA ALA A 144 -2.77 3.85 9.05
C ALA A 144 -2.10 3.51 10.40
N ARG A 145 -2.90 3.24 11.45
CA ARG A 145 -2.37 2.80 12.75
C ARG A 145 -1.74 1.41 12.68
N SER A 146 -2.32 0.48 11.93
CA SER A 146 -1.74 -0.84 11.71
C SER A 146 -0.36 -0.73 11.04
N PHE A 147 -0.23 0.13 10.02
CA PHE A 147 1.06 0.38 9.38
C PHE A 147 2.11 0.96 10.32
N ALA A 148 1.72 1.95 11.13
CA ALA A 148 2.63 2.56 12.11
C ALA A 148 3.07 1.54 13.17
N ALA A 149 2.16 0.70 13.65
CA ALA A 149 2.45 -0.34 14.64
C ALA A 149 3.43 -1.40 14.09
N ALA A 150 3.35 -1.72 12.80
CA ALA A 150 4.24 -2.68 12.14
C ALA A 150 5.55 -2.07 11.60
N GLY A 151 5.72 -0.75 11.71
CA GLY A 151 6.94 -0.06 11.29
C GLY A 151 7.06 0.15 9.78
N ALA A 152 5.97 0.50 9.10
CA ALA A 152 6.04 1.05 7.75
C ALA A 152 6.78 2.40 7.77
N ASP A 153 7.51 2.72 6.70
CA ASP A 153 8.27 3.97 6.60
C ASP A 153 7.38 5.15 6.15
N LEU A 154 6.32 4.86 5.39
CA LEU A 154 5.34 5.83 4.91
C LEU A 154 3.99 5.16 4.62
N VAL A 155 2.97 6.00 4.42
CA VAL A 155 1.70 5.62 3.79
C VAL A 155 1.68 6.13 2.35
N HIS A 156 1.16 5.34 1.42
CA HIS A 156 0.88 5.81 0.07
C HIS A 156 -0.61 5.64 -0.23
N ALA A 157 -1.32 6.77 -0.34
CA ALA A 157 -2.69 6.79 -0.83
C ALA A 157 -2.65 6.70 -2.36
N MET A 158 -3.08 5.57 -2.91
CA MET A 158 -2.97 5.26 -4.34
C MET A 158 -4.32 5.22 -5.02
N THR A 159 -4.36 5.71 -6.26
CA THR A 159 -5.57 5.63 -7.11
C THR A 159 -6.74 6.41 -6.50
N MET A 160 -6.45 7.55 -5.85
CA MET A 160 -7.49 8.40 -5.26
C MET A 160 -8.31 9.05 -6.36
N THR A 161 -9.64 8.95 -6.28
CA THR A 161 -10.61 9.53 -7.23
C THR A 161 -11.30 10.78 -6.69
N GLY A 162 -11.01 11.17 -5.44
CA GLY A 162 -11.60 12.34 -4.80
C GLY A 162 -10.62 13.05 -3.89
N ALA A 163 -10.57 14.38 -3.99
CA ALA A 163 -9.68 15.19 -3.17
C ALA A 163 -9.99 15.08 -1.67
N ALA A 164 -11.28 14.94 -1.31
CA ALA A 164 -11.71 14.82 0.08
C ALA A 164 -11.13 13.55 0.73
N GLU A 165 -11.22 12.42 0.03
CA GLU A 165 -10.65 11.16 0.51
C GLU A 165 -9.13 11.23 0.64
N GLY A 166 -8.43 11.78 -0.36
CA GLY A 166 -6.99 11.98 -0.29
C GLY A 166 -6.56 12.84 0.92
N ILE A 167 -7.30 13.92 1.21
CA ILE A 167 -7.09 14.75 2.41
C ILE A 167 -7.31 13.92 3.69
N GLY A 168 -8.34 13.07 3.71
CA GLY A 168 -8.65 12.17 4.81
C GLY A 168 -7.50 11.21 5.12
N VAL A 169 -6.96 10.53 4.09
CA VAL A 169 -5.80 9.62 4.25
C VAL A 169 -4.58 10.39 4.76
N VAL A 170 -4.31 11.59 4.24
CA VAL A 170 -3.20 12.44 4.72
C VAL A 170 -3.33 12.75 6.21
N ARG A 171 -4.54 13.08 6.68
CA ARG A 171 -4.81 13.35 8.09
C ARG A 171 -4.63 12.09 8.95
N ALA A 172 -5.15 10.96 8.49
CA ALA A 172 -5.02 9.66 9.16
C ALA A 172 -3.55 9.25 9.32
N ALA A 173 -2.76 9.31 8.24
CA ALA A 173 -1.34 8.97 8.25
C ALA A 173 -0.54 9.88 9.19
N ARG A 174 -0.76 11.20 9.13
CA ARG A 174 -0.10 12.16 10.02
C ARG A 174 -0.46 11.96 11.49
N ALA A 175 -1.72 11.63 11.79
CA ALA A 175 -2.15 11.31 13.15
C ALA A 175 -1.49 10.03 13.68
N ALA A 176 -1.19 9.07 12.81
CA ALA A 176 -0.41 7.87 13.13
C ALA A 176 1.11 8.11 13.18
N GLY A 177 1.58 9.32 12.86
CA GLY A 177 3.00 9.68 12.88
C GLY A 177 3.79 9.27 11.63
N LEU A 178 3.10 8.92 10.53
CA LEU A 178 3.73 8.49 9.28
C LEU A 178 3.79 9.63 8.25
N PRO A 179 4.90 9.76 7.50
CA PRO A 179 4.93 10.46 6.22
C PRO A 179 3.90 9.87 5.25
N VAL A 180 3.44 10.68 4.29
CA VAL A 180 2.41 10.26 3.34
C VAL A 180 2.70 10.77 1.94
N ALA A 181 2.61 9.87 0.97
CA ALA A 181 2.51 10.17 -0.45
C ALA A 181 1.05 10.01 -0.91
N VAL A 182 0.62 10.81 -1.89
CA VAL A 182 -0.74 10.75 -2.45
C VAL A 182 -0.64 10.78 -3.97
N SER A 183 -1.26 9.80 -4.62
CA SER A 183 -1.42 9.75 -6.07
C SER A 183 -2.90 9.72 -6.44
N PHE A 184 -3.25 10.58 -7.40
CA PHE A 184 -4.60 10.70 -7.93
C PHE A 184 -4.68 10.05 -9.30
N THR A 185 -5.81 9.40 -9.56
CA THR A 185 -6.20 9.05 -10.92
C THR A 185 -6.80 10.30 -11.56
N VAL A 186 -6.33 10.68 -12.75
CA VAL A 186 -6.90 11.77 -13.53
C VAL A 186 -7.44 11.24 -14.84
N GLU A 187 -8.46 11.91 -15.36
CA GLU A 187 -9.03 11.64 -16.66
C GLU A 187 -8.09 12.11 -17.80
N THR A 188 -8.45 11.77 -19.04
CA THR A 188 -7.61 12.10 -20.23
C THR A 188 -7.40 13.60 -20.47
N ASP A 189 -8.19 14.46 -19.83
CA ASP A 189 -8.06 15.92 -19.83
C ASP A 189 -7.21 16.45 -18.66
N GLY A 190 -6.70 15.57 -17.80
CA GLY A 190 -5.88 15.90 -16.64
C GLY A 190 -6.67 16.39 -15.42
N LEU A 191 -8.00 16.28 -15.43
CA LEU A 191 -8.85 16.60 -14.29
C LEU A 191 -9.08 15.37 -13.40
N LEU A 192 -9.33 15.63 -12.12
CA LEU A 192 -9.77 14.62 -11.14
C LEU A 192 -11.27 14.33 -11.30
#